data_AF-A0A968EU05-F1
#
_entry.id   AF-A0A968EU05-F1
#
_cell.length_a   1.000
_cell.length_b   1.000
_cell.length_c   1.000
_cell.angle_alpha   90.00
_cell.angle_beta   90.00
_cell.angle_gamma   90.00
#
_symmetry.space_group_name_H-M   'P 1'
#
loop_
_entity.id
_entity.type
_entity.pdbx_description
1 polymer ?
#
loop_
_entity_poly.entity_id
_entity_poly.type
_entity_poly.pdbx_seq_one_letter_code
_entity_poly.pdbx_strand_id
1 'polypeptide(L)' 'GSKGIGRGIAAALAGAGATVALCSRDEEEAETAAKEIEGSTDGARVLGVRCDVRDEGAVREMFERV' A
#
# COMPACT_ATOMS: atom_id res chain seq x y z
N GLY A 1 -2.27 -0.17 4.98
CA GLY A 1 -3.54 0.57 4.96
C GLY A 1 -4.37 0.22 3.75
N SER A 2 -4.97 -0.98 3.70
CA SER A 2 -5.87 -1.37 2.60
C SER A 2 -7.27 -0.74 2.70
N LYS A 3 -7.66 -0.24 3.89
CA LYS A 3 -9.02 0.27 4.19
C LYS A 3 -8.99 1.53 5.07
N GLY A 4 -10.13 2.23 5.12
CA GLY A 4 -10.37 3.36 6.02
C GLY A 4 -9.35 4.49 5.87
N ILE A 5 -8.87 5.01 7.01
CA ILE A 5 -7.93 6.14 7.07
C ILE A 5 -6.64 5.84 6.29
N GLY A 6 -6.06 4.64 6.46
CA GLY A 6 -4.81 4.28 5.81
C GLY A 6 -4.91 4.31 4.27
N ARG A 7 -6.06 3.90 3.73
CA ARG A 7 -6.32 3.98 2.29
C ARG A 7 -6.48 5.43 1.82
N GLY A 8 -7.20 6.25 2.58
CA GLY A 8 -7.36 7.68 2.27
C GLY A 8 -6.02 8.41 2.22
N ILE A 9 -5.12 8.12 3.18
CA ILE A 9 -3.76 8.67 3.19
C ILE A 9 -2.97 8.19 1.99
N ALA A 10 -3.00 6.89 1.66
CA ALA A 10 -2.30 6.34 0.51
C ALA A 10 -2.75 7.00 -0.80
N ALA A 11 -4.06 7.20 -0.98
CA ALA A 11 -4.62 7.89 -2.14
C ALA A 11 -4.19 9.36 -2.21
N ALA A 12 -4.22 10.08 -1.09
CA ALA A 12 -3.80 11.48 -1.04
C ALA A 12 -2.30 11.64 -1.37
N LEU A 13 -1.45 10.74 -0.87
CA LEU A 13 -0.02 10.74 -1.17
C LEU A 13 0.23 10.42 -2.65
N ALA A 14 -0.46 9.41 -3.21
CA ALA A 14 -0.37 9.07 -4.61
C ALA A 14 -0.81 10.23 -5.51
N GLY A 15 -1.93 10.90 -5.18
CA GLY A 15 -2.41 12.10 -5.88
C GLY A 15 -1.47 13.30 -5.80
N ALA A 16 -0.62 13.35 -4.77
CA ALA A 16 0.46 14.34 -4.66
C ALA A 16 1.72 13.96 -5.46
N GLY A 17 1.71 12.85 -6.21
CA GLY A 17 2.83 12.38 -7.01
C GLY A 17 3.84 11.51 -6.25
N ALA A 18 3.53 11.09 -5.03
CA ALA A 18 4.40 10.17 -4.29
C ALA A 18 4.34 8.75 -4.88
N THR A 19 5.45 8.02 -4.74
CA THR A 19 5.45 6.56 -4.89
C THR A 19 5.06 5.95 -3.55
N VAL A 20 4.03 5.13 -3.52
CA VAL A 20 3.38 4.70 -2.28
C VAL A 20 3.46 3.18 -2.16
N ALA A 21 3.98 2.68 -1.03
CA ALA A 21 3.80 1.29 -0.63
C ALA A 21 2.76 1.23 0.50
N LEU A 22 1.77 0.35 0.37
CA LEU A 22 0.78 0.09 1.42
C LEU A 22 0.75 -1.39 1.75
N CYS A 23 0.53 -1.71 3.03
CA CYS A 23 0.48 -3.10 3.48
C CYS A 23 -0.81 -3.51 4.20
N SER A 24 -1.12 -4.79 4.17
CA SER A 24 -2.21 -5.40 4.94
C SER A 24 -1.81 -6.81 5.37
N ARG A 25 -2.52 -7.38 6.36
CA ARG A 25 -2.36 -8.79 6.73
C ARG A 25 -2.88 -9.73 5.64
N ASP A 26 -3.83 -9.24 4.85
CA ASP A 26 -4.41 -9.90 3.70
C ASP A 26 -3.78 -9.35 2.41
N GLU A 27 -3.22 -10.25 1.59
CA GLU A 27 -2.49 -9.90 0.37
C GLU A 27 -3.43 -9.38 -0.72
N GLU A 28 -4.56 -10.04 -0.92
CA GLU A 28 -5.55 -9.68 -1.95
C GLU A 28 -6.14 -8.30 -1.67
N GLU A 29 -6.40 -7.99 -0.39
CA GLU A 29 -6.85 -6.65 0.02
C GLU A 29 -5.80 -5.57 -0.23
N ALA A 30 -4.51 -5.87 -0.01
CA ALA A 30 -3.43 -4.91 -0.25
C ALA A 30 -3.27 -4.63 -1.75
N GLU A 31 -3.25 -5.69 -2.57
CA GLU A 31 -3.16 -5.55 -4.02
C GLU A 31 -4.37 -4.82 -4.61
N THR A 32 -5.57 -5.17 -4.18
CA THR A 32 -6.80 -4.54 -4.67
C THR A 32 -6.79 -3.05 -4.34
N ALA A 33 -6.43 -2.68 -3.11
CA ALA A 33 -6.33 -1.27 -2.73
C ALA A 33 -5.27 -0.51 -3.55
N ALA A 34 -4.12 -1.12 -3.83
CA ALA A 34 -3.08 -0.51 -4.66
C ALA A 34 -3.56 -0.27 -6.10
N LYS A 35 -4.15 -1.30 -6.74
CA LYS A 35 -4.71 -1.22 -8.10
C LYS A 35 -5.83 -0.18 -8.21
N GLU A 36 -6.69 -0.09 -7.20
CA GLU A 36 -7.75 0.92 -7.17
C GLU A 36 -7.21 2.35 -7.06
N ILE A 37 -6.13 2.57 -6.30
CA ILE A 37 -5.49 3.89 -6.19
C ILE A 37 -4.76 4.25 -7.48
N GLU A 38 -3.97 3.34 -8.06
CA GLU A 38 -3.33 3.56 -9.36
C GLU A 38 -4.35 3.84 -10.46
N GLY A 39 -5.43 3.05 -10.53
CA GLY A 39 -6.46 3.23 -11.55
C GLY A 39 -7.29 4.51 -11.41
N SER A 40 -7.25 5.17 -10.25
CA SER A 40 -7.95 6.44 -9.99
C SER A 40 -7.04 7.66 -10.01
N THR A 41 -5.72 7.47 -10.17
CA THR A 41 -4.73 8.55 -10.12
C THR A 41 -3.71 8.39 -11.25
N ASP A 42 -3.81 9.24 -12.27
CA ASP A 42 -2.91 9.19 -13.43
C ASP A 42 -1.44 9.36 -13.01
N GLY A 43 -0.60 8.41 -13.43
CA GLY A 43 0.84 8.43 -13.16
C GLY A 43 1.23 8.04 -11.73
N ALA A 44 0.27 7.65 -10.87
CA ALA A 44 0.58 7.10 -9.57
C ALA A 44 1.32 5.76 -9.67
N ARG A 45 2.20 5.51 -8.71
CA ARG A 45 2.88 4.22 -8.52
C ARG A 45 2.58 3.73 -7.12
N VAL A 46 1.80 2.66 -7.02
CA VAL A 46 1.34 2.13 -5.74
C VAL A 46 1.58 0.63 -5.67
N LEU A 47 2.30 0.18 -4.64
CA LEU A 47 2.57 -1.21 -4.37
C LEU A 47 1.77 -1.70 -3.15
N GLY A 48 1.03 -2.80 -3.31
CA GLY A 48 0.37 -3.52 -2.22
C GLY A 48 1.24 -4.68 -1.75
N VAL A 49 1.59 -4.73 -0.46
CA VAL A 49 2.42 -5.80 0.12
C VAL A 49 1.73 -6.45 1.30
N ARG A 50 1.75 -7.78 1.39
CA ARG A 50 1.34 -8.48 2.61
C ARG A 50 2.37 -8.23 3.73
N CYS A 51 1.92 -7.71 4.87
CA CYS A 51 2.74 -7.57 6.08
C CYS A 51 1.82 -7.54 7.32
N ASP A 52 2.15 -8.34 8.34
CA ASP A 52 1.65 -8.12 9.71
C ASP A 52 2.68 -7.31 10.47
N VAL A 53 2.37 -6.03 10.74
CA VAL A 53 3.30 -5.10 11.42
C VAL A 53 3.61 -5.47 12.87
N ARG A 54 2.91 -6.46 13.44
CA ARG A 54 3.20 -7.01 14.77
C ARG A 54 4.33 -8.05 14.75
N ASP A 55 4.69 -8.52 13.57
CA ASP A 55 5.80 -9.45 13.35
C ASP A 55 7.00 -8.66 12.80
N GLU A 56 8.06 -8.55 13.61
CA GLU A 56 9.28 -7.83 13.23
C GLU A 56 9.96 -8.44 11.99
N GLY A 57 9.87 -9.76 11.81
CA GLY A 57 10.39 -10.46 10.64
C GLY A 57 9.64 -10.04 9.38
N ALA A 58 8.30 -10.04 9.44
CA ALA A 58 7.46 -9.60 8.33
C ALA A 58 7.71 -8.13 7.95
N VAL A 59 7.94 -7.26 8.93
CA VAL A 59 8.31 -5.85 8.67
C VAL A 59 9.64 -5.77 7.93
N ARG A 60 10.66 -6.51 8.37
CA ARG A 60 11.97 -6.52 7.70
C ARG A 60 11.85 -7.00 6.25
N GLU A 61 11.13 -8.10 6.01
CA GLU A 61 10.90 -8.64 4.66
C GLU A 61 10.14 -7.65 3.76
N MET A 62 9.17 -6.91 4.31
CA MET A 62 8.47 -5.86 3.58
C MET A 62 9.44 -4.77 3.09
N PHE A 63 10.37 -4.33 3.94
CA PHE A 63 11.35 -3.28 3.57
C PHE A 63 12.32 -3.71 2.48
N GLU A 64 12.59 -5.01 2.31
CA GLU A 64 13.43 -5.53 1.21
C GLU A 64 12.71 -5.53 -0.15
N ARG A 65 11.38 -5.39 -0.14
CA ARG A 65 10.52 -5.47 -1.34
C ARG A 65 10.07 -4.11 -1.89
N VAL A 66 10.34 -3.01 -1.18
CA VAL A 66 9.82 -1.66 -1.49
C VAL A 66 10.90 -0.67 -1.86
#